data_AF-A0A1B7KSK2-F1
#
_entry.id   AF-A0A1B7KSK2-F1
#
_cell.length_a   1.000
_cell.length_b   1.000
_cell.length_c   1.000
_cell.angle_alpha   90.00
_cell.angle_beta   90.00
_cell.angle_gamma   90.00
#
_symmetry.space_group_name_H-M   'P 1'
#
loop_
_entity.id
_entity.type
_entity.pdbx_description
1 polymer ?
#
loop_
_entity_poly.entity_id
_entity_poly.type
_entity_poly.pdbx_seq_one_letter_code
_entity_poly.pdbx_strand_id
1 'polypeptide(L)' 'MMKGSPLQFALFYFLMGILFTYLSIQSADETIWNFFTIVLAILATLDFGTAIRLLVLYFKK' A
#
# COMPACT_ATOMS: atom_id res chain seq x y z
N MET A 1 18.66 -19.74 2.73
CA MET A 1 17.59 -18.83 2.23
C MET A 1 17.05 -18.08 3.42
N MET A 2 17.34 -16.79 3.54
CA MET A 2 16.78 -15.95 4.60
C MET A 2 15.27 -15.88 4.39
N LYS A 3 14.49 -16.54 5.26
CA LYS A 3 13.06 -16.29 5.41
C LYS A 3 12.93 -14.86 5.93
N GLY A 4 12.96 -13.86 5.06
CA GLY A 4 12.62 -12.50 5.46
C GLY A 4 11.30 -12.57 6.21
N SER A 5 11.26 -12.00 7.41
CA SER A 5 10.10 -12.16 8.28
C SER A 5 8.88 -11.69 7.50
N PRO A 6 7.82 -12.50 7.35
CA PRO A 6 6.60 -12.09 6.63
C PRO A 6 6.07 -10.72 7.11
N LEU A 7 6.36 -10.40 8.37
CA LEU A 7 6.02 -9.16 9.04
C LEU A 7 6.83 -7.94 8.54
N GLN A 8 8.11 -8.09 8.20
CA GLN A 8 8.92 -7.01 7.63
C GLN A 8 8.41 -6.59 6.26
N PHE A 9 8.04 -7.57 5.42
CA PHE A 9 7.42 -7.29 4.13
C PHE A 9 6.03 -6.66 4.30
N ALA A 10 5.21 -7.16 5.24
CA ALA A 10 3.90 -6.56 5.53
C ALA A 10 4.03 -5.08 5.93
N LEU A 11 4.99 -4.76 6.79
CA LEU A 11 5.26 -3.39 7.22
C LEU A 11 5.72 -2.51 6.05
N PHE A 12 6.59 -3.04 5.18
CA PHE A 12 7.05 -2.32 4.00
C PHE A 12 5.90 -1.98 3.04
N TYR A 13 5.05 -2.96 2.71
CA TYR A 13 3.87 -2.74 1.87
C TYR A 13 2.89 -1.74 2.52
N PHE A 14 2.71 -1.80 3.84
CA PHE A 14 1.86 -0.84 4.55
C PHE A 14 2.40 0.59 4.45
N LEU A 15 3.71 0.79 4.64
CA LEU A 15 4.35 2.09 4.51
C LEU A 15 4.33 2.62 3.07
N MET A 16 4.53 1.75 2.08
CA MET A 16 4.35 2.12 0.67
C MET A 16 2.92 2.54 0.35
N GLY A 17 1.92 1.83 0.87
CA GLY A 17 0.51 2.20 0.73
C GLY A 17 0.24 3.62 1.24
N ILE A 18 0.78 3.96 2.43
CA ILE A 18 0.68 5.32 2.99
C ILE A 18 1.34 6.36 2.07
N LEU A 19 2.54 6.06 1.56
CA LEU A 19 3.25 6.97 0.66
C LEU A 19 2.46 7.22 -0.63
N PHE A 20 1.92 6.17 -1.25
CA PHE A 20 1.12 6.32 -2.47
C PHE A 20 -0.21 7.03 -2.21
N THR A 21 -0.84 6.85 -1.05
CA THR A 21 -2.00 7.67 -0.65
C THR A 21 -1.61 9.15 -0.53
N TYR A 22 -0.49 9.47 0.11
CA TYR A 22 -0.01 10.85 0.21
C TYR A 22 0.23 11.47 -1.17
N LEU A 23 0.92 10.74 -2.06
CA LEU A 23 1.17 11.19 -3.44
C LEU A 23 -0.12 11.33 -4.24
N SER A 24 -1.10 10.45 -4.04
CA SER A 24 -2.42 10.53 -4.69
C SER A 24 -3.16 11.81 -4.31
N ILE A 25 -3.16 12.14 -3.02
CA ILE A 25 -3.76 13.38 -2.49
C ILE A 25 -3.03 14.60 -3.04
N GLN A 26 -1.69 14.59 -3.05
CA GLN A 26 -0.88 15.68 -3.59
C GLN A 26 -1.13 15.89 -5.10
N SER A 27 -1.45 14.82 -5.83
CA SER A 27 -1.74 14.86 -7.27
C SER A 27 -3.17 15.28 -7.59
N ALA A 28 -4.06 15.28 -6.59
CA ALA A 28 -5.43 15.74 -6.70
C ALA A 28 -5.44 17.28 -6.65
N ASP A 29 -5.06 17.91 -7.75
CA ASP A 29 -4.91 19.36 -7.86
C ASP A 29 -6.29 20.05 -7.92
N GLU A 30 -7.01 19.91 -9.04
CA GLU A 30 -8.37 20.46 -9.20
C GLU A 30 -9.47 19.44 -8.91
N THR A 31 -9.24 18.16 -9.24
CA THR A 31 -10.22 17.09 -9.03
C THR A 31 -9.55 15.76 -8.68
N ILE A 32 -10.29 14.91 -7.98
CA ILE A 32 -9.85 13.54 -7.63
C ILE A 32 -9.82 12.63 -8.88
N TRP A 33 -10.46 13.06 -9.97
CA TRP A 33 -10.54 12.31 -11.23
C TRP A 33 -9.28 12.40 -12.11
N ASN A 34 -8.23 13.05 -11.63
CA ASN A 34 -6.96 13.09 -12.33
C ASN A 34 -6.40 11.67 -12.52
N PHE A 35 -5.90 11.38 -13.72
CA PHE A 35 -5.35 10.06 -14.07
C PHE A 35 -4.29 9.60 -13.05
N PHE A 36 -3.37 10.49 -12.68
CA PHE A 36 -2.33 10.17 -11.70
C PHE A 36 -2.88 9.88 -10.30
N THR A 37 -3.86 10.67 -9.84
CA THR A 37 -4.54 10.44 -8.55
C THR A 37 -5.18 9.06 -8.49
N ILE A 38 -5.90 8.67 -9.55
CA ILE A 38 -6.57 7.36 -9.63
C ILE A 38 -5.54 6.23 -9.65
N VAL A 39 -4.50 6.33 -10.48
CA VAL A 39 -3.45 5.30 -10.56
C VAL A 39 -2.75 5.13 -9.22
N LEU A 40 -2.36 6.23 -8.57
CA LEU A 40 -1.72 6.20 -7.25
C LEU A 40 -2.64 5.62 -6.17
N ALA A 41 -3.94 5.93 -6.21
CA ALA A 41 -4.94 5.37 -5.29
C ALA A 41 -5.12 3.85 -5.49
N ILE A 42 -5.12 3.37 -6.73
CA ILE A 42 -5.18 1.94 -7.05
C ILE A 42 -3.92 1.24 -6.51
N LEU A 43 -2.72 1.79 -6.76
CA LEU A 43 -1.47 1.23 -6.24
C LEU A 43 -1.47 1.15 -4.72
N ALA A 44 -1.86 2.23 -4.04
CA ALA A 44 -2.00 2.24 -2.59
C ALA A 44 -2.96 1.14 -2.10
N THR A 45 -4.08 0.92 -2.80
CA THR A 45 -5.05 -0.13 -2.45
C THR A 45 -4.45 -1.53 -2.57
N LEU A 46 -3.66 -1.79 -3.62
CA LEU A 46 -2.97 -3.09 -3.80
C LEU A 46 -1.93 -3.33 -2.71
N ASP A 47 -1.18 -2.29 -2.33
CA ASP A 47 -0.18 -2.36 -1.26
C ASP A 47 -0.83 -2.61 0.10
N PHE A 48 -1.91 -1.89 0.44
CA PHE A 48 -2.66 -2.14 1.66
C PHE A 48 -3.28 -3.54 1.68
N GLY A 49 -3.87 -4.00 0.57
CA GLY A 49 -4.42 -5.35 0.47
C GLY A 49 -3.36 -6.43 0.70
N THR A 50 -2.16 -6.24 0.15
CA THR A 50 -1.02 -7.15 0.34
C THR A 50 -0.51 -7.12 1.77
N ALA A 51 -0.38 -5.94 2.38
CA ALA A 51 0.01 -5.76 3.78
C ALA A 51 -0.99 -6.45 4.72
N ILE A 52 -2.29 -6.23 4.54
CA ILE A 52 -3.35 -6.88 5.32
C ILE A 52 -3.28 -8.39 5.16
N ARG A 53 -3.12 -8.90 3.94
CA ARG A 53 -3.02 -10.34 3.68
C ARG A 53 -1.83 -10.98 4.42
N LEU A 54 -0.68 -10.31 4.41
CA LEU A 54 0.52 -10.77 5.11
C LEU A 54 0.35 -10.71 6.64
N LEU A 55 -0.30 -9.66 7.17
CA LEU A 55 -0.64 -9.56 8.59
C LEU A 55 -1.60 -10.68 9.01
N VAL A 56 -2.67 -10.92 8.25
CA VAL A 56 -3.62 -12.01 8.53
C VAL A 56 -2.92 -13.37 8.51
N LEU A 57 -2.01 -13.61 7.55
CA LEU A 57 -1.23 -14.86 7.51
C LEU A 57 -0.31 -15.01 8.74
N TYR A 58 0.24 -13.89 9.24
CA TYR A 58 1.05 -13.89 10.46
C TYR A 58 0.20 -14.20 11.71
N PHE A 59 -0.97 -13.57 11.87
CA PHE A 59 -1.87 -13.81 13.01
C PHE A 59 -2.61 -15.15 12.96
N LYS A 60 -2.78 -15.74 11.77
CA LYS A 60 -3.36 -17.09 11.61
C LYS A 60 -2.38 -18.20 12.03
N LYS A 61 -1.10 -17.86 12.24
CA LYS A 61 -0.05 -18.79 12.65
C LYS A 61 0.05 -18.86 14.17
#